data_AF-A0ABD0UWB3-F1
#
_entry.id   AF-A0ABD0UWB3-F1
#
_cell.length_a   1.000
_cell.length_b   1.000
_cell.length_c   1.000
_cell.angle_alpha   90.00
_cell.angle_beta   90.00
_cell.angle_gamma   90.00
#
_symmetry.space_group_name_H-M   'P 1'
#
loop_
_entity.id
_entity.type
_entity.pdbx_description
1 polymer ?
#
loop_
_entity_poly.entity_id
_entity_poly.type
_entity_poly.pdbx_seq_one_letter_code
_entity_poly.pdbx_strand_id
1 'polypeptide(L)'
;MPEAPDTSTPEEHRRLLSFLEDVTTNPGEAQRRVLAEILSQNSAAEYLHRHGLTGPSAGDPEAFRRLIPIVSYNEIQPDILRIAQGDTSPILAGRPISEFLTSSGTSGGERKLMPTIDEELDRRSFFYSLHMPVMSQFVSNLNSGKGMYLLFVKSEARTPGGLLARPVLTSYYKSRHFIKREPDPYNVYTSPTEAILCLDSYQSMYAQLLCGLAQNAEVMRVGAVFASGFIRAIKFLEKHWPRMCRDIRNGTLDEEVTDRAVRAAVERILRPDPVLADHIEAECSKESWKGIIRRLWPNTKYIDVIVTGTMAQYIPTLDLYGDGLPLACTMYASSECYFGLNLNPMCKPSEVAYTLIPTMGYFEFLPVSLEGSNHKPDDLVDLTDVKLGHEYELVVTTYAGLYRYRVGDVLRVSGFKNKAPQFSFVKRKNVALSIDADKTDEVELHAAVEKAVRHLEPFGASVVEYTSYADTTMIPGHYVLYWELRKGKKEVPASVFKECCLAIEESLNSVYRQGRAADGSIGALEIRVVEEGSFDKLMDYAISQGASINQYKAPRCVRPGQVVELLEGRVNERYFSPRCPKWSPGNKMWMGKNNGA
;
A
#
# COMPACT_ATOMS: atom_id res chain seq x y z
N MET A 1 12.65 -21.95 -2.95
CA MET A 1 11.82 -23.15 -3.12
C MET A 1 12.67 -24.37 -2.86
N PRO A 2 12.20 -25.34 -2.06
CA PRO A 2 12.75 -26.70 -2.09
C PRO A 2 12.70 -27.29 -3.52
N GLU A 3 13.54 -28.30 -3.80
CA GLU A 3 13.58 -29.01 -5.09
C GLU A 3 12.24 -29.71 -5.42
N ALA A 4 12.06 -30.09 -6.70
CA ALA A 4 10.87 -30.57 -7.41
C ALA A 4 9.62 -31.01 -6.58
N PRO A 5 8.39 -30.64 -7.02
CA PRO A 5 7.18 -30.89 -6.24
C PRO A 5 6.90 -32.38 -5.98
N ASP A 6 6.60 -32.72 -4.73
CA ASP A 6 6.18 -34.05 -4.29
C ASP A 6 4.86 -34.48 -4.97
N THR A 7 4.71 -35.78 -5.19
CA THR A 7 3.55 -36.46 -5.79
C THR A 7 2.22 -36.20 -5.06
N SER A 8 2.25 -35.75 -3.80
CA SER A 8 1.06 -35.33 -3.03
C SER A 8 0.54 -33.93 -3.39
N THR A 9 1.27 -33.17 -4.23
CA THR A 9 0.88 -31.82 -4.66
C THR A 9 -0.22 -31.87 -5.72
N PRO A 10 -1.33 -31.12 -5.56
CA PRO A 10 -2.38 -31.04 -6.57
C PRO A 10 -1.83 -30.73 -7.97
N GLU A 11 -2.43 -31.31 -9.01
CA GLU A 11 -1.93 -31.17 -10.39
C GLU A 11 -1.84 -29.71 -10.85
N GLU A 12 -2.84 -28.90 -10.51
CA GLU A 12 -2.84 -27.47 -10.80
C GLU A 12 -1.67 -26.74 -10.11
N HIS A 13 -1.41 -27.02 -8.83
CA HIS A 13 -0.26 -26.47 -8.12
C HIS A 13 1.05 -26.88 -8.81
N ARG A 14 1.20 -28.15 -9.21
CA ARG A 14 2.39 -28.61 -9.95
C ARG A 14 2.58 -27.85 -11.27
N ARG A 15 1.49 -27.61 -12.01
CA ARG A 15 1.52 -26.82 -13.26
C ARG A 15 1.97 -25.38 -13.00
N LEU A 16 1.41 -24.71 -12.00
CA LEU A 16 1.75 -23.31 -11.68
C LEU A 16 3.18 -23.17 -11.14
N LEU A 17 3.65 -24.14 -10.36
CA LEU A 17 5.05 -24.21 -9.91
C LEU A 17 6.01 -24.48 -11.08
N SER A 18 5.65 -25.37 -12.00
CA SER A 18 6.43 -25.59 -13.23
C SER A 18 6.50 -24.34 -14.10
N PHE A 19 5.42 -23.57 -14.17
CA PHE A 19 5.43 -22.27 -14.83
C PHE A 19 6.44 -21.31 -14.17
N LEU A 20 6.44 -21.20 -12.84
CA LEU A 20 7.42 -20.38 -12.12
C LEU A 20 8.87 -20.82 -12.39
N GLU A 21 9.14 -22.13 -12.40
CA GLU A 21 10.47 -22.66 -12.73
C GLU A 21 10.90 -22.30 -14.16
N ASP A 22 10.00 -22.43 -15.14
CA ASP A 22 10.29 -22.10 -16.53
C ASP A 22 10.61 -20.60 -16.72
N VAL A 23 9.72 -19.72 -16.25
CA VAL A 23 9.90 -18.27 -16.46
C VAL A 23 11.09 -17.72 -15.66
N THR A 24 11.46 -18.34 -14.54
CA THR A 24 12.65 -17.95 -13.78
C THR A 24 13.95 -18.55 -14.34
N THR A 25 13.87 -19.66 -15.09
CA THR A 25 15.01 -20.24 -15.82
C THR A 25 15.31 -19.48 -17.11
N ASN A 26 14.26 -18.98 -17.78
CA ASN A 26 14.35 -18.27 -19.07
C ASN A 26 13.82 -16.82 -19.02
N PRO A 27 14.20 -15.99 -18.02
CA PRO A 27 13.60 -14.67 -17.81
C PRO A 27 13.91 -13.70 -18.95
N GLY A 28 15.10 -13.76 -19.56
CA GLY A 28 15.46 -12.90 -20.69
C GLY A 28 14.65 -13.21 -21.95
N GLU A 29 14.30 -14.48 -22.19
CA GLU A 29 13.41 -14.85 -23.29
C GLU A 29 11.98 -14.37 -23.02
N ALA A 30 11.48 -14.59 -21.80
CA ALA A 30 10.18 -14.10 -21.39
C ALA A 30 10.07 -12.57 -21.52
N GLN A 31 11.08 -11.80 -21.10
CA GLN A 31 11.11 -10.34 -21.24
C GLN A 31 11.11 -9.89 -22.70
N ARG A 32 11.90 -10.53 -23.59
CA ARG A 32 11.86 -10.23 -25.04
C ARG A 32 10.49 -10.49 -25.64
N ARG A 33 9.86 -11.62 -25.27
CA ARG A 33 8.52 -11.97 -25.73
C ARG A 33 7.48 -10.96 -25.27
N VAL A 34 7.49 -10.60 -23.99
CA VAL A 34 6.59 -9.59 -23.41
C VAL A 34 6.75 -8.24 -24.09
N LEU A 35 7.98 -7.76 -24.30
CA LEU A 35 8.20 -6.49 -24.99
C LEU A 35 7.67 -6.55 -26.43
N ALA A 36 7.96 -7.62 -27.17
CA ALA A 36 7.45 -7.81 -28.53
C ALA A 36 5.91 -7.83 -28.58
N GLU A 37 5.26 -8.50 -27.63
CA GLU A 37 3.79 -8.51 -27.50
C GLU A 37 3.23 -7.11 -27.20
N ILE A 38 3.82 -6.38 -26.25
CA ILE A 38 3.39 -5.02 -25.89
C ILE A 38 3.51 -4.10 -27.12
N LEU A 39 4.66 -4.11 -27.79
CA LEU A 39 4.92 -3.26 -28.96
C LEU A 39 4.03 -3.64 -30.14
N SER A 40 3.77 -4.93 -30.35
CA SER A 40 2.84 -5.38 -31.39
C SER A 40 1.39 -4.98 -31.06
N GLN A 41 0.95 -5.14 -29.82
CA GLN A 41 -0.41 -4.76 -29.40
C GLN A 41 -0.61 -3.25 -29.54
N ASN A 42 0.39 -2.47 -29.14
CA ASN A 42 0.29 -1.03 -29.05
C ASN A 42 0.88 -0.33 -30.28
N SER A 43 1.09 -1.03 -31.39
CA SER A 43 1.73 -0.48 -32.60
C SER A 43 0.98 0.70 -33.21
N ALA A 44 -0.31 0.89 -32.87
CA ALA A 44 -1.14 2.02 -33.28
C ALA A 44 -1.17 3.17 -32.27
N ALA A 45 -0.46 3.06 -31.14
CA ALA A 45 -0.50 4.06 -30.08
C ALA A 45 0.17 5.37 -30.51
N GLU A 46 -0.53 6.49 -30.34
CA GLU A 46 -0.06 7.84 -30.63
C GLU A 46 1.27 8.12 -29.91
N TYR A 47 1.42 7.66 -28.66
CA TYR A 47 2.64 7.85 -27.88
C TYR A 47 3.87 7.21 -28.56
N LEU A 48 3.77 5.95 -29.02
CA LEU A 48 4.88 5.29 -29.72
C LEU A 48 5.19 5.99 -31.05
N HIS A 49 4.15 6.45 -31.75
CA HIS A 49 4.30 7.19 -33.01
C HIS A 49 5.00 8.53 -32.82
N ARG A 50 4.61 9.27 -31.77
CA ARG A 50 5.19 10.55 -31.38
C ARG A 50 6.69 10.45 -31.10
N HIS A 51 7.15 9.31 -30.61
CA HIS A 51 8.57 9.02 -30.36
C HIS A 51 9.28 8.30 -31.53
N GLY A 52 8.62 8.14 -32.67
CA GLY A 52 9.23 7.61 -33.89
C GLY A 52 9.35 6.08 -33.95
N LEU A 53 8.73 5.35 -33.01
CA LEU A 53 8.70 3.89 -33.01
C LEU A 53 7.55 3.38 -33.91
N THR A 54 7.74 3.49 -35.22
CA THR A 54 6.73 3.16 -36.25
C THR A 54 7.29 2.35 -37.41
N GLY A 55 6.40 1.79 -38.23
CA GLY A 55 6.76 1.08 -39.46
C GLY A 55 7.75 -0.07 -39.19
N PRO A 56 8.88 -0.15 -39.92
CA PRO A 56 9.88 -1.22 -39.74
C PRO A 56 10.50 -1.31 -38.33
N SER A 57 10.44 -0.22 -37.55
CA SER A 57 11.01 -0.16 -36.20
C SER A 57 10.02 -0.51 -35.10
N ALA A 58 8.73 -0.67 -35.41
CA ALA A 58 7.65 -0.79 -34.43
C ALA A 58 7.80 -1.97 -33.45
N GLY A 59 8.49 -3.04 -33.86
CA GLY A 59 8.74 -4.23 -33.03
C GLY A 59 10.21 -4.44 -32.66
N ASP A 60 11.10 -3.48 -32.92
CA ASP A 60 12.54 -3.61 -32.65
C ASP A 60 12.88 -3.17 -31.21
N PRO A 61 13.35 -4.09 -30.34
CA PRO A 61 13.76 -3.77 -28.98
C PRO A 61 14.89 -2.72 -28.89
N GLU A 62 15.81 -2.69 -29.85
CA GLU A 62 16.90 -1.72 -29.85
C GLU A 62 16.40 -0.33 -30.26
N ALA A 63 15.47 -0.26 -31.22
CA ALA A 63 14.76 0.98 -31.52
C ALA A 63 13.96 1.46 -30.31
N PHE A 64 13.28 0.56 -29.59
CA PHE A 64 12.56 0.90 -28.37
C PHE A 64 13.48 1.54 -27.32
N ARG A 65 14.62 0.90 -27.01
CA ARG A 65 15.60 1.44 -26.04
C ARG A 65 16.15 2.80 -26.44
N ARG A 66 16.41 3.01 -27.72
CA ARG A 66 17.00 4.26 -28.25
C ARG A 66 16.00 5.41 -28.33
N LEU A 67 14.75 5.13 -28.71
CA LEU A 67 13.77 6.15 -29.06
C LEU A 67 12.82 6.51 -27.91
N ILE A 68 12.46 5.53 -27.08
CA ILE A 68 11.47 5.75 -26.02
C ILE A 68 12.17 6.31 -24.78
N PRO A 69 11.75 7.49 -24.28
CA PRO A 69 12.37 8.12 -23.12
C PRO A 69 11.97 7.42 -21.82
N ILE A 70 12.83 7.56 -20.81
CA ILE A 70 12.52 7.20 -19.43
C ILE A 70 11.65 8.32 -18.85
N VAL A 71 10.46 8.02 -18.35
CA VAL A 71 9.49 9.04 -17.93
C VAL A 71 8.99 8.84 -16.51
N SER A 72 8.59 9.95 -15.87
CA SER A 72 7.76 9.93 -14.66
C SER A 72 6.29 10.17 -15.00
N TYR A 73 5.44 10.24 -13.97
CA TYR A 73 4.00 10.50 -14.17
C TYR A 73 3.71 11.86 -14.81
N ASN A 74 4.54 12.87 -14.55
CA ASN A 74 4.26 14.23 -15.01
C ASN A 74 4.40 14.34 -16.54
N GLU A 75 5.36 13.63 -17.16
CA GLU A 75 5.51 13.64 -18.61
C GLU A 75 4.35 12.97 -19.36
N ILE A 76 3.69 11.97 -18.75
CA ILE A 76 2.57 11.24 -19.37
C ILE A 76 1.19 11.76 -18.91
N GLN A 77 1.15 12.68 -17.95
CA GLN A 77 -0.09 13.25 -17.44
C GLN A 77 -0.97 13.89 -18.54
N PRO A 78 -0.43 14.59 -19.55
CA PRO A 78 -1.26 15.15 -20.63
C PRO A 78 -2.06 14.08 -21.39
N ASP A 79 -1.43 12.94 -21.70
CA ASP A 79 -2.06 11.82 -22.41
C ASP A 79 -3.15 11.16 -21.53
N ILE A 80 -2.85 10.95 -20.25
CA ILE A 80 -3.81 10.45 -19.26
C ILE A 80 -5.03 11.36 -19.14
N LEU A 81 -4.83 12.69 -19.12
CA LEU A 81 -5.92 13.65 -18.99
C LEU A 81 -6.81 13.70 -20.24
N ARG A 82 -6.25 13.50 -21.44
CA ARG A 82 -7.05 13.37 -22.68
C ARG A 82 -7.98 12.16 -22.60
N ILE A 83 -7.44 11.00 -22.23
CA ILE A 83 -8.24 9.77 -22.04
C ILE A 83 -9.30 9.98 -20.96
N ALA A 84 -8.93 10.58 -19.83
CA ALA A 84 -9.88 10.88 -18.75
C ALA A 84 -11.00 11.85 -19.18
N GLN A 85 -10.76 12.73 -20.16
CA GLN A 85 -11.76 13.61 -20.76
C GLN A 85 -12.65 12.93 -21.80
N GLY A 86 -12.36 11.68 -22.19
CA GLY A 86 -13.17 10.89 -23.11
C GLY A 86 -12.57 10.73 -24.50
N ASP A 87 -11.29 11.06 -24.70
CA ASP A 87 -10.60 10.71 -25.94
C ASP A 87 -10.39 9.19 -26.01
N THR A 88 -11.06 8.54 -26.97
CA THR A 88 -11.05 7.08 -27.19
C THR A 88 -10.08 6.65 -28.29
N SER A 89 -9.32 7.59 -28.87
CA SER A 89 -8.24 7.26 -29.80
C SER A 89 -7.15 6.43 -29.09
N PRO A 90 -6.37 5.60 -29.81
CA PRO A 90 -5.30 4.80 -29.22
C PRO A 90 -4.13 5.72 -28.81
N ILE A 91 -4.24 6.41 -27.68
CA ILE A 91 -3.19 7.34 -27.23
C ILE A 91 -2.01 6.56 -26.65
N LEU A 92 -2.28 5.75 -25.63
CA LEU A 92 -1.26 4.99 -24.89
C LEU A 92 -1.22 3.51 -25.28
N ALA A 93 -2.37 2.90 -25.57
CA ALA A 93 -2.47 1.48 -25.87
C ALA A 93 -3.31 1.23 -27.12
N GLY A 94 -3.06 0.10 -27.80
CA GLY A 94 -3.90 -0.35 -28.93
C GLY A 94 -5.24 -0.95 -28.48
N ARG A 95 -5.37 -1.27 -27.19
CA ARG A 95 -6.63 -1.69 -26.56
C ARG A 95 -7.29 -0.49 -25.85
N PRO A 96 -8.63 -0.42 -25.81
CA PRO A 96 -9.33 0.63 -25.06
C PRO A 96 -8.98 0.59 -23.57
N ILE A 97 -8.76 1.77 -22.98
CA ILE A 97 -8.60 1.89 -21.52
C ILE A 97 -9.96 1.63 -20.87
N SER A 98 -10.03 0.64 -19.98
CA SER A 98 -11.29 0.23 -19.34
C SER A 98 -11.57 1.01 -18.06
N GLU A 99 -10.53 1.35 -17.30
CA GLU A 99 -10.62 2.20 -16.11
C GLU A 99 -9.26 2.83 -15.76
N PHE A 100 -9.27 3.72 -14.77
CA PHE A 100 -8.07 4.24 -14.12
C PHE A 100 -7.90 3.66 -12.72
N LEU A 101 -6.78 2.99 -12.51
CA LEU A 101 -6.37 2.51 -11.21
C LEU A 101 -5.68 3.63 -10.44
N THR A 102 -6.31 4.10 -9.37
CA THR A 102 -5.78 5.22 -8.59
C THR A 102 -4.63 4.74 -7.70
N SER A 103 -3.45 5.29 -7.92
CA SER A 103 -2.26 4.99 -7.09
C SER A 103 -2.41 5.62 -5.71
N SER A 104 -1.69 5.05 -4.74
CA SER A 104 -1.42 5.72 -3.47
C SER A 104 -0.35 6.81 -3.59
N GLY A 105 0.50 6.73 -4.63
CA GLY A 105 1.38 7.84 -4.98
C GLY A 105 0.57 8.99 -5.59
N THR A 106 0.93 10.22 -5.24
CA THR A 106 0.26 11.44 -5.71
C THR A 106 1.14 12.24 -6.67
N SER A 107 0.51 13.10 -7.48
CA SER A 107 1.15 14.19 -8.21
C SER A 107 0.27 15.42 -8.09
N GLY A 108 0.85 16.55 -7.68
CA GLY A 108 0.10 17.78 -7.39
C GLY A 108 -0.94 17.61 -6.27
N GLY A 109 -0.71 16.69 -5.32
CA GLY A 109 -1.62 16.42 -4.20
C GLY A 109 -2.82 15.50 -4.52
N GLU A 110 -2.97 15.06 -5.78
CA GLU A 110 -4.02 14.15 -6.23
C GLU A 110 -3.47 12.76 -6.56
N ARG A 111 -4.30 11.73 -6.44
CA ARG A 111 -3.92 10.35 -6.78
C ARG A 111 -3.54 10.27 -8.26
N LYS A 112 -2.41 9.64 -8.56
CA LYS A 112 -2.03 9.34 -9.95
C LYS A 112 -3.01 8.34 -10.56
N LEU A 113 -3.43 8.58 -11.81
CA LEU A 113 -4.38 7.77 -12.56
C LEU A 113 -3.62 6.82 -13.48
N MET A 114 -3.58 5.54 -13.15
CA MET A 114 -2.87 4.54 -13.95
C MET A 114 -3.84 3.90 -14.93
N PRO A 115 -3.67 4.06 -16.25
CA PRO A 115 -4.55 3.41 -17.22
C PRO A 115 -4.42 1.89 -17.11
N THR A 116 -5.54 1.18 -17.23
CA THR A 116 -5.57 -0.28 -17.38
C THR A 116 -6.47 -0.68 -18.53
N ILE A 117 -6.20 -1.85 -19.08
CA ILE A 117 -7.04 -2.55 -20.06
C ILE A 117 -7.68 -3.77 -19.38
N ASP A 118 -8.70 -4.37 -19.99
CA ASP A 118 -9.46 -5.48 -19.40
C ASP A 118 -8.59 -6.73 -19.21
N GLU A 119 -7.69 -7.01 -20.15
CA GLU A 119 -6.80 -8.18 -20.14
C GLU A 119 -5.80 -8.14 -18.97
N GLU A 120 -5.52 -6.97 -18.40
CA GLU A 120 -4.67 -6.86 -17.20
C GLU A 120 -5.37 -7.46 -15.96
N LEU A 121 -6.71 -7.55 -15.92
CA LEU A 121 -7.41 -8.26 -14.85
C LEU A 121 -7.17 -9.77 -14.92
N ASP A 122 -7.13 -10.36 -16.13
CA ASP A 122 -6.78 -11.76 -16.31
C ASP A 122 -5.34 -12.01 -15.84
N ARG A 123 -4.41 -11.12 -16.20
CA ARG A 123 -3.00 -11.19 -15.79
C ARG A 123 -2.81 -11.10 -14.27
N ARG A 124 -3.51 -10.16 -13.62
CA ARG A 124 -3.53 -10.03 -12.14
C ARG A 124 -4.11 -11.27 -11.46
N SER A 125 -5.19 -11.82 -12.02
CA SER A 125 -5.83 -13.03 -11.48
C SER A 125 -4.92 -14.26 -11.60
N PHE A 126 -4.25 -14.40 -12.74
CA PHE A 126 -3.21 -15.40 -12.93
C PHE A 126 -2.07 -15.22 -11.92
N PHE A 127 -1.60 -14.00 -11.70
CA PHE A 127 -0.57 -13.73 -10.69
C PHE A 127 -1.01 -14.16 -9.29
N TYR A 128 -2.25 -13.84 -8.87
CA TYR A 128 -2.79 -14.30 -7.58
C TYR A 128 -2.84 -15.84 -7.47
N SER A 129 -3.13 -16.54 -8.57
CA SER A 129 -3.16 -18.01 -8.57
C SER A 129 -1.83 -18.66 -8.21
N LEU A 130 -0.71 -17.94 -8.37
CA LEU A 130 0.64 -18.44 -8.04
C LEU A 130 0.93 -18.46 -6.53
N HIS A 131 0.16 -17.73 -5.71
CA HIS A 131 0.46 -17.55 -4.28
C HIS A 131 0.34 -18.85 -3.47
N MET A 132 -0.82 -19.51 -3.57
CA MET A 132 -1.11 -20.72 -2.77
C MET A 132 -0.27 -21.93 -3.19
N PRO A 133 0.04 -22.15 -4.49
CA PRO A 133 1.04 -23.14 -4.90
C PRO A 133 2.39 -22.93 -4.22
N VAL A 134 2.90 -21.69 -4.18
CA VAL A 134 4.17 -21.38 -3.48
C VAL A 134 4.03 -21.63 -1.98
N MET A 135 3.00 -21.09 -1.34
CA MET A 135 2.78 -21.24 0.11
C MET A 135 2.64 -22.71 0.54
N SER A 136 1.95 -23.53 -0.26
CA SER A 136 1.70 -24.94 0.06
C SER A 136 2.95 -25.80 0.17
N GLN A 137 4.09 -25.34 -0.35
CA GLN A 137 5.39 -25.99 -0.16
C GLN A 137 5.97 -25.80 1.25
N PHE A 138 5.55 -24.75 1.96
CA PHE A 138 6.06 -24.39 3.28
C PHE A 138 5.05 -24.70 4.39
N VAL A 139 3.77 -24.59 4.08
CA VAL A 139 2.68 -24.75 5.04
C VAL A 139 1.66 -25.74 4.49
N SER A 140 1.67 -26.95 5.04
CA SER A 140 0.76 -28.03 4.65
C SER A 140 -0.67 -27.78 5.15
N ASN A 141 -1.65 -28.51 4.61
CA ASN A 141 -3.05 -28.53 5.07
C ASN A 141 -3.69 -27.13 5.18
N LEU A 142 -3.49 -26.28 4.16
CA LEU A 142 -4.21 -25.00 4.05
C LEU A 142 -5.55 -25.13 3.33
N ASN A 143 -5.72 -26.20 2.56
CA ASN A 143 -6.95 -26.56 1.85
C ASN A 143 -8.04 -27.17 2.74
N SER A 144 -7.73 -27.47 4.00
CA SER A 144 -8.67 -28.09 4.95
C SER A 144 -9.35 -27.08 5.89
N GLY A 145 -9.17 -25.79 5.64
CA GLY A 145 -9.74 -24.73 6.46
C GLY A 145 -9.86 -23.42 5.70
N LYS A 146 -10.00 -22.32 6.43
CA LYS A 146 -10.31 -20.98 5.90
C LYS A 146 -9.21 -19.98 6.18
N GLY A 147 -9.13 -18.97 5.31
CA GLY A 147 -8.39 -17.74 5.58
C GLY A 147 -9.31 -16.65 6.11
N MET A 148 -8.97 -16.08 7.27
CA MET A 148 -9.63 -14.87 7.76
C MET A 148 -8.92 -13.63 7.24
N TYR A 149 -9.37 -13.13 6.08
CA TYR A 149 -8.82 -11.94 5.44
C TYR A 149 -9.77 -10.75 5.58
N LEU A 150 -9.21 -9.63 6.04
CA LEU A 150 -9.90 -8.37 6.25
C LEU A 150 -9.66 -7.50 5.02
N LEU A 151 -10.61 -7.52 4.08
CA LEU A 151 -10.50 -6.91 2.75
C LEU A 151 -11.51 -5.77 2.61
N PHE A 152 -11.07 -4.63 2.09
CA PHE A 152 -11.90 -3.43 2.04
C PHE A 152 -11.89 -2.81 0.64
N VAL A 153 -13.08 -2.50 0.12
CA VAL A 153 -13.22 -1.56 -1.00
C VAL A 153 -13.04 -0.12 -0.51
N LYS A 154 -12.65 0.78 -1.41
CA LYS A 154 -12.57 2.22 -1.16
C LYS A 154 -13.48 2.97 -2.12
N SER A 155 -13.61 4.28 -1.88
CA SER A 155 -14.38 5.17 -2.74
C SER A 155 -13.96 5.11 -4.21
N GLU A 156 -14.93 5.25 -5.09
CA GLU A 156 -14.73 5.31 -6.54
C GLU A 156 -15.19 6.67 -7.06
N ALA A 157 -14.68 7.07 -8.22
CA ALA A 157 -15.13 8.25 -8.95
C ALA A 157 -15.28 7.93 -10.44
N ARG A 158 -15.91 8.83 -11.18
CA ARG A 158 -15.90 8.82 -12.65
C ARG A 158 -15.11 10.00 -13.18
N THR A 159 -14.36 9.77 -14.24
CA THR A 159 -13.72 10.83 -15.00
C THR A 159 -14.77 11.60 -15.83
N PRO A 160 -14.47 12.80 -16.35
CA PRO A 160 -15.38 13.53 -17.24
C PRO A 160 -15.82 12.72 -18.47
N GLY A 161 -14.92 11.88 -19.00
CA GLY A 161 -15.21 10.94 -20.10
C GLY A 161 -15.99 9.68 -19.69
N GLY A 162 -16.39 9.56 -18.43
CA GLY A 162 -17.23 8.46 -17.92
C GLY A 162 -16.49 7.22 -17.42
N LEU A 163 -15.16 7.14 -17.61
CA LEU A 163 -14.34 6.03 -17.12
C LEU A 163 -14.32 5.99 -15.59
N LEU A 164 -14.26 4.79 -15.01
CA LEU A 164 -14.10 4.63 -13.56
C LEU A 164 -12.68 5.00 -13.13
N ALA A 165 -12.55 5.61 -11.95
CA ALA A 165 -11.28 5.88 -11.29
C ALA A 165 -11.34 5.39 -9.84
N ARG A 166 -10.58 4.33 -9.51
CA ARG A 166 -10.65 3.66 -8.21
C ARG A 166 -9.38 2.86 -7.88
N PRO A 167 -9.10 2.52 -6.61
CA PRO A 167 -7.91 1.75 -6.28
C PRO A 167 -7.93 0.35 -6.91
N VAL A 168 -6.75 -0.19 -7.24
CA VAL A 168 -6.61 -1.49 -7.92
C VAL A 168 -7.28 -2.64 -7.17
N LEU A 169 -7.21 -2.67 -5.85
CA LEU A 169 -7.88 -3.70 -5.04
C LEU A 169 -9.40 -3.56 -5.07
N THR A 170 -9.92 -2.33 -5.12
CA THR A 170 -11.36 -2.11 -5.27
C THR A 170 -11.84 -2.59 -6.63
N SER A 171 -11.08 -2.30 -7.71
CA SER A 171 -11.33 -2.87 -9.03
C SER A 171 -11.33 -4.41 -9.01
N TYR A 172 -10.31 -5.01 -8.39
CA TYR A 172 -10.19 -6.47 -8.28
C TYR A 172 -11.34 -7.11 -7.50
N TYR A 173 -11.68 -6.62 -6.31
CA TYR A 173 -12.76 -7.19 -5.49
C TYR A 173 -14.13 -7.07 -6.14
N LYS A 174 -14.36 -6.03 -6.95
CA LYS A 174 -15.59 -5.86 -7.74
C LYS A 174 -15.57 -6.57 -9.09
N SER A 175 -14.46 -7.20 -9.47
CA SER A 175 -14.33 -7.90 -10.74
C SER A 175 -15.00 -9.27 -10.70
N ARG A 176 -15.29 -9.81 -11.90
CA ARG A 176 -15.76 -11.20 -12.06
C ARG A 176 -14.78 -12.22 -11.48
N HIS A 177 -13.47 -11.92 -11.50
CA HIS A 177 -12.43 -12.82 -11.00
C HIS A 177 -12.46 -13.02 -9.50
N PHE A 178 -13.03 -12.06 -8.76
CA PHE A 178 -13.21 -12.18 -7.31
C PHE A 178 -14.62 -12.65 -6.96
N ILE A 179 -15.64 -11.99 -7.51
CA ILE A 179 -17.05 -12.26 -7.17
C ILE A 179 -17.50 -13.64 -7.67
N LYS A 180 -17.08 -14.02 -8.88
CA LYS A 180 -17.45 -15.28 -9.53
C LYS A 180 -16.25 -16.23 -9.61
N ARG A 181 -15.33 -16.15 -8.65
CA ARG A 181 -14.19 -17.06 -8.57
C ARG A 181 -14.66 -18.50 -8.49
N GLU A 182 -13.96 -19.39 -9.19
CA GLU A 182 -14.23 -20.81 -9.09
C GLU A 182 -13.93 -21.31 -7.66
N PRO A 183 -14.63 -22.35 -7.18
CA PRO A 183 -14.34 -22.94 -5.88
C PRO A 183 -12.89 -23.43 -5.83
N ASP A 184 -12.08 -22.80 -5.00
CA ASP A 184 -10.70 -23.18 -4.73
C ASP A 184 -10.57 -23.47 -3.22
N PRO A 185 -10.25 -24.71 -2.82
CA PRO A 185 -10.13 -25.08 -1.41
C PRO A 185 -9.01 -24.33 -0.69
N TYR A 186 -8.01 -23.82 -1.41
CA TYR A 186 -6.96 -23.00 -0.81
C TYR A 186 -7.42 -21.56 -0.56
N ASN A 187 -8.46 -21.07 -1.23
CA ASN A 187 -8.93 -19.68 -1.17
C ASN A 187 -10.37 -19.53 -0.64
N VAL A 188 -10.74 -20.37 0.33
CA VAL A 188 -11.97 -20.21 1.11
C VAL A 188 -11.76 -19.16 2.20
N TYR A 189 -12.55 -18.08 2.16
CA TYR A 189 -12.45 -16.98 3.14
C TYR A 189 -13.62 -16.97 4.11
N THR A 190 -13.38 -16.51 5.34
CA THR A 190 -14.46 -16.32 6.34
C THR A 190 -15.36 -15.14 5.98
N SER A 191 -14.79 -14.09 5.38
CA SER A 191 -15.46 -12.85 5.02
C SER A 191 -16.36 -13.06 3.79
N PRO A 192 -17.69 -12.84 3.90
CA PRO A 192 -18.56 -12.88 2.73
C PRO A 192 -18.27 -11.70 1.80
N THR A 193 -18.43 -11.93 0.49
CA THR A 193 -18.16 -10.91 -0.55
C THR A 193 -18.98 -9.64 -0.32
N GLU A 194 -20.22 -9.74 0.12
CA GLU A 194 -21.09 -8.61 0.41
C GLU A 194 -20.53 -7.71 1.51
N ALA A 195 -19.91 -8.29 2.55
CA ALA A 195 -19.23 -7.52 3.60
C ALA A 195 -17.96 -6.83 3.07
N ILE A 196 -17.20 -7.50 2.20
CA ILE A 196 -15.99 -6.94 1.55
C ILE A 196 -16.36 -5.76 0.64
N LEU A 197 -17.49 -5.85 -0.06
CA LEU A 197 -17.98 -4.85 -1.01
C LEU A 197 -18.79 -3.72 -0.36
N CYS A 198 -19.07 -3.81 0.94
CA CYS A 198 -19.76 -2.76 1.67
C CYS A 198 -18.91 -1.48 1.71
N LEU A 199 -19.51 -0.35 1.31
CA LEU A 199 -18.83 0.95 1.26
C LEU A 199 -18.68 1.58 2.65
N ASP A 200 -19.54 1.19 3.60
CA ASP A 200 -19.43 1.61 4.99
C ASP A 200 -18.33 0.79 5.67
N SER A 201 -17.23 1.47 6.02
CA SER A 201 -16.04 0.83 6.58
C SER A 201 -16.30 0.22 7.96
N TYR A 202 -17.23 0.79 8.75
CA TYR A 202 -17.62 0.24 10.04
C TYR A 202 -18.38 -1.08 9.85
N GLN A 203 -19.41 -1.08 9.01
CA GLN A 203 -20.24 -2.26 8.76
C GLN A 203 -19.45 -3.39 8.10
N SER A 204 -18.58 -3.04 7.15
CA SER A 204 -17.64 -3.98 6.53
C SER A 204 -16.72 -4.63 7.56
N MET A 205 -16.07 -3.83 8.42
CA MET A 205 -15.16 -4.33 9.46
C MET A 205 -15.90 -5.21 10.47
N TYR A 206 -17.06 -4.75 10.96
CA TYR A 206 -17.86 -5.47 11.94
C TYR A 206 -18.30 -6.84 11.41
N ALA A 207 -18.88 -6.88 10.21
CA ALA A 207 -19.37 -8.11 9.60
C ALA A 207 -18.23 -9.11 9.31
N GLN A 208 -17.09 -8.64 8.79
CA GLN A 208 -15.94 -9.52 8.51
C GLN A 208 -15.35 -10.13 9.78
N LEU A 209 -15.18 -9.34 10.84
CA LEU A 209 -14.70 -9.84 12.14
C LEU A 209 -15.69 -10.81 12.77
N LEU A 210 -16.99 -10.49 12.75
CA LEU A 210 -18.03 -11.37 13.29
C LEU A 210 -18.05 -12.72 12.58
N CYS A 211 -17.97 -12.74 11.24
CA CYS A 211 -17.86 -13.98 10.47
C CYS A 211 -16.55 -14.72 10.76
N GLY A 212 -15.44 -14.01 10.97
CA GLY A 212 -14.16 -14.60 11.36
C GLY A 212 -14.19 -15.25 12.75
N LEU A 213 -14.87 -14.65 13.72
CA LEU A 213 -15.08 -15.21 15.05
C LEU A 213 -16.03 -16.41 15.01
N ALA A 214 -17.16 -16.31 14.30
CA ALA A 214 -18.15 -17.39 14.19
C ALA A 214 -17.59 -18.66 13.51
N GLN A 215 -16.51 -18.53 12.74
CA GLN A 215 -15.85 -19.63 12.03
C GLN A 215 -14.46 -19.93 12.61
N ASN A 216 -14.19 -19.55 13.86
CA ASN A 216 -12.82 -19.49 14.39
C ASN A 216 -12.05 -20.83 14.34
N ALA A 217 -12.75 -21.95 14.53
CA ALA A 217 -12.15 -23.28 14.53
C ALA A 217 -11.64 -23.70 13.14
N GLU A 218 -12.18 -23.10 12.07
CA GLU A 218 -11.79 -23.38 10.69
C GLU A 218 -10.62 -22.49 10.23
N VAL A 219 -10.24 -21.45 10.99
CA VAL A 219 -9.26 -20.44 10.57
C VAL A 219 -7.83 -20.99 10.66
N MET A 220 -7.19 -21.12 9.51
CA MET A 220 -5.81 -21.63 9.36
C MET A 220 -4.78 -20.51 9.12
N ARG A 221 -5.25 -19.35 8.68
CA ARG A 221 -4.43 -18.17 8.38
C ARG A 221 -5.27 -16.91 8.57
N VAL A 222 -4.66 -15.86 9.08
CA VAL A 222 -5.30 -14.56 9.28
C VAL A 222 -4.54 -13.50 8.51
N GLY A 223 -5.17 -12.40 8.10
CA GLY A 223 -4.44 -11.38 7.38
C GLY A 223 -5.25 -10.20 6.87
N ALA A 224 -4.53 -9.28 6.25
CA ALA A 224 -5.02 -8.16 5.47
C ALA A 224 -3.95 -7.81 4.44
N VAL A 225 -4.22 -6.90 3.51
CA VAL A 225 -3.18 -6.49 2.53
C VAL A 225 -1.97 -5.86 3.23
N PHE A 226 -2.22 -4.94 4.17
CA PHE A 226 -1.17 -4.25 4.93
C PHE A 226 -1.28 -4.55 6.43
N ALA A 227 -0.15 -4.56 7.11
CA ALA A 227 -0.06 -4.71 8.57
C ALA A 227 -0.96 -3.72 9.33
N SER A 228 -0.96 -2.45 8.90
CA SER A 228 -1.84 -1.39 9.43
C SER A 228 -3.31 -1.78 9.43
N GLY A 229 -3.80 -2.36 8.32
CA GLY A 229 -5.18 -2.79 8.16
C GLY A 229 -5.56 -3.91 9.12
N PHE A 230 -4.67 -4.88 9.33
CA PHE A 230 -4.92 -5.98 10.26
C PHE A 230 -4.87 -5.52 11.72
N ILE A 231 -3.92 -4.66 12.08
CA ILE A 231 -3.84 -4.06 13.42
C ILE A 231 -5.10 -3.22 13.73
N ARG A 232 -5.62 -2.47 12.75
CA ARG A 232 -6.90 -1.76 12.89
C ARG A 232 -8.06 -2.71 13.18
N ALA A 233 -8.09 -3.88 12.56
CA ALA A 233 -9.11 -4.89 12.84
C ALA A 233 -9.02 -5.42 14.28
N ILE A 234 -7.80 -5.65 14.79
CA ILE A 234 -7.60 -6.06 16.19
C ILE A 234 -8.08 -4.97 17.15
N LYS A 235 -7.77 -3.70 16.89
CA LYS A 235 -8.29 -2.58 17.70
C LYS A 235 -9.79 -2.39 17.61
N PHE A 236 -10.37 -2.65 16.44
CA PHE A 236 -11.81 -2.65 16.29
C PHE A 236 -12.42 -3.74 17.18
N LEU A 237 -11.82 -4.94 17.19
CA LEU A 237 -12.25 -6.02 18.06
C LEU A 237 -12.09 -5.66 19.56
N GLU A 238 -10.98 -5.05 19.97
CA GLU A 238 -10.77 -4.56 21.36
C GLU A 238 -11.93 -3.67 21.83
N LYS A 239 -12.48 -2.85 20.94
CA LYS A 239 -13.58 -1.93 21.26
C LYS A 239 -14.96 -2.58 21.16
N HIS A 240 -15.15 -3.52 20.23
CA HIS A 240 -16.48 -3.99 19.82
C HIS A 240 -16.78 -5.44 20.22
N TRP A 241 -15.84 -6.17 20.84
CA TRP A 241 -16.05 -7.57 21.25
C TRP A 241 -17.31 -7.82 22.09
N PRO A 242 -17.77 -6.93 23.02
CA PRO A 242 -18.96 -7.23 23.80
C PRO A 242 -20.22 -7.36 22.94
N ARG A 243 -20.30 -6.55 21.87
CA ARG A 243 -21.42 -6.61 20.92
C ARG A 243 -21.32 -7.85 20.04
N MET A 244 -20.12 -8.18 19.57
CA MET A 244 -19.91 -9.40 18.77
C MET A 244 -20.21 -10.67 19.58
N CYS A 245 -19.85 -10.73 20.86
CA CYS A 245 -20.21 -11.86 21.73
C CYS A 245 -21.73 -11.98 21.88
N ARG A 246 -22.46 -10.87 22.04
CA ARG A 246 -23.92 -10.89 22.07
C ARG A 246 -24.52 -11.41 20.75
N ASP A 247 -23.98 -10.96 19.62
CA ASP A 247 -24.47 -11.38 18.31
C ASP A 247 -24.25 -12.87 18.07
N ILE A 248 -23.07 -13.40 18.44
CA ILE A 248 -22.76 -14.84 18.40
C ILE A 248 -23.66 -15.61 19.35
N ARG A 249 -23.81 -15.15 20.60
CA ARG A 249 -24.63 -15.82 21.63
C ARG A 249 -26.09 -15.98 21.18
N ASN A 250 -26.65 -14.95 20.57
CA ASN A 250 -28.06 -14.93 20.15
C ASN A 250 -28.28 -15.42 18.72
N GLY A 251 -27.24 -15.49 17.90
CA GLY A 251 -27.36 -15.77 16.47
C GLY A 251 -28.01 -14.64 15.67
N THR A 252 -27.97 -13.41 16.18
CA THR A 252 -28.65 -12.24 15.59
C THR A 252 -27.67 -11.09 15.44
N LEU A 253 -27.60 -10.50 14.25
CA LEU A 253 -26.69 -9.40 13.95
C LEU A 253 -27.17 -8.06 14.54
N ASP A 254 -26.26 -7.29 15.14
CA ASP A 254 -26.48 -5.95 15.70
C ASP A 254 -27.20 -5.01 14.71
N GLU A 255 -28.16 -4.22 15.21
CA GLU A 255 -29.02 -3.34 14.40
C GLU A 255 -28.24 -2.17 13.76
N GLU A 256 -27.04 -1.84 14.25
CA GLU A 256 -26.17 -0.81 13.66
C GLU A 256 -25.66 -1.21 12.26
N VAL A 257 -25.64 -2.52 11.95
CA VAL A 257 -25.36 -2.99 10.59
C VAL A 257 -26.63 -2.89 9.75
N THR A 258 -26.83 -1.76 9.08
CA THR A 258 -28.04 -1.44 8.34
C THR A 258 -28.04 -1.91 6.88
N ASP A 259 -26.87 -2.20 6.31
CA ASP A 259 -26.73 -2.64 4.92
C ASP A 259 -27.39 -4.02 4.71
N ARG A 260 -28.44 -4.06 3.89
CA ARG A 260 -29.26 -5.26 3.67
C ARG A 260 -28.47 -6.44 3.08
N ALA A 261 -27.53 -6.17 2.17
CA ALA A 261 -26.73 -7.23 1.55
C ALA A 261 -25.75 -7.82 2.57
N VAL A 262 -25.15 -6.97 3.41
CA VAL A 262 -24.29 -7.41 4.51
C VAL A 262 -25.08 -8.24 5.52
N ARG A 263 -26.25 -7.77 5.97
CA ARG A 263 -27.09 -8.51 6.93
C ARG A 263 -27.44 -9.90 6.41
N ALA A 264 -27.98 -9.98 5.18
CA ALA A 264 -28.34 -11.25 4.56
C ALA A 264 -27.14 -12.19 4.41
N ALA A 265 -25.95 -11.66 4.13
CA ALA A 265 -24.74 -12.47 4.02
C ALA A 265 -24.28 -13.03 5.38
N VAL A 266 -24.29 -12.22 6.42
CA VAL A 266 -23.92 -12.63 7.79
C VAL A 266 -24.92 -13.64 8.36
N GLU A 267 -26.21 -13.45 8.15
CA GLU A 267 -27.28 -14.36 8.62
C GLU A 267 -27.14 -15.78 8.04
N ARG A 268 -26.51 -15.94 6.87
CA ARG A 268 -26.19 -17.28 6.33
C ARG A 268 -25.14 -18.02 7.16
N ILE A 269 -24.27 -17.29 7.84
CA ILE A 269 -23.11 -17.82 8.59
C ILE A 269 -23.43 -17.89 10.09
N LEU A 270 -23.97 -16.82 10.66
CA LEU A 270 -24.17 -16.64 12.09
C LEU A 270 -25.21 -17.64 12.64
N ARG A 271 -24.87 -18.35 13.70
CA ARG A 271 -25.76 -19.26 14.44
C ARG A 271 -25.62 -18.96 15.94
N PRO A 272 -26.67 -19.19 16.76
CA PRO A 272 -26.55 -19.03 18.20
C PRO A 272 -25.50 -19.99 18.76
N ASP A 273 -24.45 -19.45 19.36
CA ASP A 273 -23.37 -20.22 19.98
C ASP A 273 -22.91 -19.54 21.29
N PRO A 274 -23.61 -19.78 22.41
CA PRO A 274 -23.23 -19.22 23.70
C PRO A 274 -21.84 -19.67 24.18
N VAL A 275 -21.42 -20.89 23.83
CA VAL A 275 -20.12 -21.44 24.26
C VAL A 275 -18.98 -20.68 23.60
N LEU A 276 -19.08 -20.43 22.29
CA LEU A 276 -18.11 -19.61 21.57
C LEU A 276 -18.12 -18.16 22.07
N ALA A 277 -19.29 -17.59 22.32
CA ALA A 277 -19.41 -16.22 22.84
C ALA A 277 -18.73 -16.07 24.21
N ASP A 278 -18.94 -17.02 25.12
CA ASP A 278 -18.32 -17.02 26.46
C ASP A 278 -16.81 -17.22 26.38
N HIS A 279 -16.31 -18.06 25.46
CA HIS A 279 -14.87 -18.21 25.18
C HIS A 279 -14.25 -16.90 24.71
N ILE A 280 -14.85 -16.24 23.71
CA ILE A 280 -14.36 -14.97 23.18
C ILE A 280 -14.38 -13.89 24.27
N GLU A 281 -15.44 -13.82 25.06
CA GLU A 281 -15.57 -12.88 26.18
C GLU A 281 -14.48 -13.12 27.24
N ALA A 282 -14.21 -14.38 27.60
CA ALA A 282 -13.15 -14.73 28.53
C ALA A 282 -11.75 -14.35 28.01
N GLU A 283 -11.52 -14.43 26.70
CA GLU A 283 -10.24 -14.05 26.10
C GLU A 283 -10.05 -12.54 25.91
N CYS A 284 -11.10 -11.83 25.49
CA CYS A 284 -11.08 -10.40 25.20
C CYS A 284 -11.16 -9.52 26.46
N SER A 285 -11.73 -10.03 27.56
CA SER A 285 -11.83 -9.32 28.85
C SER A 285 -10.52 -9.29 29.65
N LYS A 286 -9.50 -10.06 29.23
CA LYS A 286 -8.17 -10.05 29.87
C LYS A 286 -7.47 -8.72 29.65
N GLU A 287 -6.73 -8.25 30.66
CA GLU A 287 -5.93 -7.01 30.57
C GLU A 287 -4.89 -7.06 29.45
N SER A 288 -4.28 -8.23 29.23
CA SER A 288 -3.26 -8.42 28.19
C SER A 288 -3.81 -9.09 26.93
N TRP A 289 -3.65 -8.39 25.81
CA TRP A 289 -3.97 -8.89 24.47
C TRP A 289 -2.79 -9.55 23.77
N LYS A 290 -1.65 -9.76 24.46
CA LYS A 290 -0.51 -10.50 23.91
C LYS A 290 -0.96 -11.89 23.47
N GLY A 291 -0.73 -12.29 22.23
CA GLY A 291 -1.11 -13.61 21.70
C GLY A 291 -2.61 -13.80 21.45
N ILE A 292 -3.41 -12.73 21.49
CA ILE A 292 -4.88 -12.80 21.29
C ILE A 292 -5.27 -13.53 20.01
N ILE A 293 -4.48 -13.42 18.94
CA ILE A 293 -4.78 -14.07 17.65
C ILE A 293 -4.85 -15.59 17.83
N ARG A 294 -3.87 -16.19 18.52
CA ARG A 294 -3.85 -17.64 18.77
C ARG A 294 -4.93 -18.08 19.76
N ARG A 295 -5.37 -17.20 20.66
CA ARG A 295 -6.41 -17.55 21.64
C ARG A 295 -7.81 -17.53 21.03
N LEU A 296 -8.06 -16.63 20.08
CA LEU A 296 -9.32 -16.55 19.36
C LEU A 296 -9.36 -17.51 18.16
N TRP A 297 -8.27 -17.63 17.42
CA TRP A 297 -8.12 -18.48 16.23
C TRP A 297 -6.97 -19.49 16.43
N PRO A 298 -7.18 -20.57 17.20
CA PRO A 298 -6.12 -21.46 17.66
C PRO A 298 -5.42 -22.25 16.56
N ASN A 299 -6.04 -22.43 15.40
CA ASN A 299 -5.47 -23.16 14.27
C ASN A 299 -4.66 -22.26 13.32
N THR A 300 -4.51 -20.97 13.63
CA THR A 300 -3.76 -20.01 12.81
C THR A 300 -2.29 -20.42 12.69
N LYS A 301 -1.82 -20.59 11.46
CA LYS A 301 -0.43 -20.98 11.16
C LYS A 301 0.49 -19.79 10.90
N TYR A 302 -0.03 -18.70 10.36
CA TYR A 302 0.72 -17.48 10.06
C TYR A 302 -0.22 -16.28 9.89
N ILE A 303 0.36 -15.08 9.90
CA ILE A 303 -0.31 -13.81 9.61
C ILE A 303 0.15 -13.34 8.23
N ASP A 304 -0.76 -13.25 7.26
CA ASP A 304 -0.49 -12.81 5.89
C ASP A 304 -0.73 -11.31 5.76
N VAL A 305 0.35 -10.54 5.78
CA VAL A 305 0.36 -9.08 5.75
C VAL A 305 1.67 -8.58 5.15
N ILE A 306 1.60 -7.49 4.38
CA ILE A 306 2.82 -6.78 3.98
C ILE A 306 3.41 -6.07 5.21
N VAL A 307 4.63 -6.46 5.57
CA VAL A 307 5.50 -5.87 6.62
C VAL A 307 6.86 -5.43 6.08
N THR A 308 7.01 -5.31 4.76
CA THR A 308 8.19 -4.70 4.12
C THR A 308 8.01 -3.19 3.94
N GLY A 309 9.12 -2.47 3.67
CA GLY A 309 9.09 -1.02 3.51
C GLY A 309 8.62 -0.29 4.78
N THR A 310 7.73 0.69 4.64
CA THR A 310 7.20 1.46 5.78
C THR A 310 6.37 0.61 6.74
N MET A 311 5.79 -0.51 6.27
CA MET A 311 4.99 -1.41 7.10
C MET A 311 5.82 -2.19 8.13
N ALA A 312 7.15 -2.23 8.00
CA ALA A 312 8.04 -2.88 8.97
C ALA A 312 7.92 -2.29 10.38
N GLN A 313 7.48 -1.04 10.51
CA GLN A 313 7.23 -0.38 11.80
C GLN A 313 6.18 -1.11 12.66
N TYR A 314 5.31 -1.91 12.05
CA TYR A 314 4.23 -2.63 12.72
C TYR A 314 4.61 -4.04 13.17
N ILE A 315 5.80 -4.54 12.85
CA ILE A 315 6.25 -5.90 13.22
C ILE A 315 6.16 -6.11 14.75
N PRO A 316 6.66 -5.22 15.63
CA PRO A 316 6.59 -5.44 17.08
C PRO A 316 5.15 -5.58 17.60
N THR A 317 4.22 -4.80 17.05
CA THR A 317 2.79 -4.85 17.41
C THR A 317 2.15 -6.15 16.93
N LEU A 318 2.48 -6.61 15.72
CA LEU A 318 2.02 -7.91 15.21
C LEU A 318 2.60 -9.07 16.02
N ASP A 319 3.87 -9.01 16.40
CA ASP A 319 4.52 -10.02 17.25
C ASP A 319 3.86 -10.09 18.63
N LEU A 320 3.48 -8.94 19.21
CA LEU A 320 2.71 -8.89 20.44
C LEU A 320 1.38 -9.63 20.30
N TYR A 321 0.57 -9.32 19.28
CA TYR A 321 -0.75 -9.94 19.10
C TYR A 321 -0.70 -11.39 18.61
N GLY A 322 0.31 -11.74 17.82
CA GLY A 322 0.50 -13.05 17.20
C GLY A 322 1.24 -14.05 18.08
N ASP A 323 2.04 -13.58 19.04
CA ASP A 323 2.88 -14.39 19.94
C ASP A 323 3.75 -15.40 19.17
N GLY A 324 4.57 -14.87 18.25
CA GLY A 324 5.50 -15.65 17.44
C GLY A 324 4.87 -16.39 16.24
N LEU A 325 3.67 -15.99 15.79
CA LEU A 325 3.19 -16.40 14.48
C LEU A 325 4.09 -15.83 13.37
N PRO A 326 4.49 -16.65 12.38
CA PRO A 326 5.21 -16.15 11.20
C PRO A 326 4.41 -15.06 10.48
N LEU A 327 5.11 -14.02 10.02
CA LEU A 327 4.54 -12.93 9.22
C LEU A 327 4.89 -13.18 7.75
N ALA A 328 3.90 -13.54 6.95
CA ALA A 328 4.08 -13.86 5.54
C ALA A 328 3.86 -12.61 4.68
N CYS A 329 4.91 -12.18 3.97
CA CYS A 329 4.84 -11.18 2.91
C CYS A 329 4.82 -11.88 1.56
N THR A 330 3.64 -12.01 0.95
CA THR A 330 3.43 -12.91 -0.21
C THR A 330 3.72 -12.28 -1.56
N MET A 331 3.44 -10.98 -1.74
CA MET A 331 3.48 -10.31 -3.04
C MET A 331 4.04 -8.88 -2.99
N TYR A 332 4.53 -8.42 -4.15
CA TYR A 332 4.91 -7.05 -4.45
C TYR A 332 4.19 -6.61 -5.73
N ALA A 333 3.37 -5.56 -5.62
CA ALA A 333 2.53 -5.05 -6.70
C ALA A 333 2.18 -3.57 -6.49
N SER A 334 1.67 -2.93 -7.54
CA SER A 334 1.16 -1.56 -7.50
C SER A 334 -0.08 -1.38 -8.39
N SER A 335 -0.58 -0.14 -8.50
CA SER A 335 -1.67 0.20 -9.42
C SER A 335 -1.23 0.18 -10.88
N GLU A 336 0.05 0.46 -11.13
CA GLU A 336 0.72 0.47 -12.43
C GLU A 336 0.90 -0.96 -12.99
N CYS A 337 1.39 -1.88 -12.15
CA CYS A 337 1.73 -3.24 -12.57
C CYS A 337 1.84 -4.17 -11.34
N TYR A 338 1.62 -5.47 -11.55
CA TYR A 338 1.88 -6.50 -10.53
C TYR A 338 3.26 -7.09 -10.82
N PHE A 339 4.16 -7.10 -9.84
CA PHE A 339 5.57 -7.30 -10.12
C PHE A 339 6.06 -8.71 -9.79
N GLY A 340 5.97 -9.12 -8.53
CA GLY A 340 6.73 -10.26 -8.04
C GLY A 340 6.21 -10.90 -6.77
N LEU A 341 6.63 -12.14 -6.54
CA LEU A 341 6.21 -12.96 -5.41
C LEU A 341 7.38 -13.25 -4.47
N ASN A 342 7.09 -13.40 -3.19
CA ASN A 342 8.04 -13.99 -2.26
C ASN A 342 8.02 -15.52 -2.43
N LEU A 343 9.08 -16.08 -3.01
CA LEU A 343 9.22 -17.53 -3.22
C LEU A 343 9.70 -18.28 -1.96
N ASN A 344 9.87 -17.57 -0.85
CA ASN A 344 10.09 -18.10 0.49
C ASN A 344 9.20 -17.34 1.50
N PRO A 345 7.87 -17.51 1.46
CA PRO A 345 6.93 -16.69 2.23
C PRO A 345 7.04 -16.86 3.74
N MET A 346 7.78 -17.87 4.23
CA MET A 346 8.01 -18.14 5.66
C MET A 346 9.40 -17.67 6.14
N CYS A 347 10.15 -16.92 5.32
CA CYS A 347 11.39 -16.26 5.76
C CYS A 347 11.12 -15.20 6.83
N LYS A 348 12.15 -14.77 7.55
CA LYS A 348 12.01 -13.65 8.49
C LYS A 348 11.61 -12.36 7.75
N PRO A 349 10.85 -11.44 8.37
CA PRO A 349 10.47 -10.18 7.74
C PRO A 349 11.65 -9.36 7.18
N SER A 350 12.80 -9.40 7.85
CA SER A 350 14.02 -8.70 7.42
C SER A 350 14.73 -9.33 6.22
N GLU A 351 14.36 -10.55 5.84
CA GLU A 351 14.97 -11.36 4.77
C GLU A 351 14.06 -11.45 3.53
N VAL A 352 12.88 -10.80 3.56
CA VAL A 352 11.92 -10.85 2.46
C VAL A 352 12.52 -10.34 1.17
N ALA A 353 12.44 -11.17 0.13
CA ALA A 353 12.85 -10.86 -1.23
C ALA A 353 11.78 -11.29 -2.23
N TYR A 354 11.43 -10.38 -3.13
CA TYR A 354 10.43 -10.62 -4.18
C TYR A 354 11.11 -11.00 -5.48
N THR A 355 10.69 -12.11 -6.07
CA THR A 355 11.12 -12.54 -7.40
C THR A 355 10.14 -11.95 -8.41
N LEU A 356 10.61 -11.05 -9.27
CA LEU A 356 9.79 -10.46 -10.32
C LEU A 356 9.36 -11.56 -11.31
N ILE A 357 8.08 -11.60 -11.64
CA ILE A 357 7.52 -12.58 -12.58
C ILE A 357 7.67 -12.02 -14.00
N PRO A 358 8.56 -12.56 -14.84
CA PRO A 358 8.98 -11.91 -16.09
C PRO A 358 7.88 -11.76 -17.15
N THR A 359 6.72 -12.37 -16.96
CA THR A 359 5.56 -12.30 -17.87
C THR A 359 4.59 -11.17 -17.53
N MET A 360 4.84 -10.43 -16.44
CA MET A 360 3.88 -9.42 -15.95
C MET A 360 4.01 -8.06 -16.62
N GLY A 361 5.19 -7.74 -17.13
CA GLY A 361 5.54 -6.51 -17.83
C GLY A 361 7.01 -6.57 -18.24
N TYR A 362 7.45 -5.64 -19.06
CA TYR A 362 8.88 -5.50 -19.37
C TYR A 362 9.54 -4.61 -18.31
N PHE A 363 10.59 -5.10 -17.68
CA PHE A 363 11.23 -4.53 -16.51
C PHE A 363 12.66 -4.10 -16.84
N GLU A 364 12.92 -2.84 -16.55
CA GLU A 364 14.23 -2.20 -16.65
C GLU A 364 14.58 -1.58 -15.29
N PHE A 365 15.87 -1.31 -15.08
CA PHE A 365 16.40 -0.94 -13.78
C PHE A 365 17.37 0.24 -13.92
N LEU A 366 17.05 1.36 -13.27
CA LEU A 366 17.90 2.55 -13.27
C LEU A 366 18.84 2.50 -12.04
N PRO A 367 20.17 2.41 -12.20
CA PRO A 367 21.09 2.39 -11.07
C PRO A 367 20.98 3.65 -10.20
N VAL A 368 20.84 3.49 -8.89
CA VAL A 368 20.70 4.62 -7.94
C VAL A 368 21.96 5.51 -7.91
N SER A 369 23.14 4.97 -8.24
CA SER A 369 24.39 5.74 -8.32
C SER A 369 24.40 6.81 -9.42
N LEU A 370 23.45 6.77 -10.36
CA LEU A 370 23.30 7.74 -11.45
C LEU A 370 22.22 8.79 -11.14
N GLU A 371 21.76 8.88 -9.89
CA GLU A 371 20.78 9.89 -9.49
C GLU A 371 21.37 11.31 -9.56
N GLY A 372 20.66 12.22 -10.26
CA GLY A 372 21.03 13.63 -10.41
C GLY A 372 21.72 14.01 -11.72
N SER A 373 22.03 13.05 -12.59
CA SER A 373 22.48 13.30 -13.97
C SER A 373 21.30 13.35 -14.96
N ASN A 374 21.46 14.05 -16.09
CA ASN A 374 20.56 13.91 -17.24
C ASN A 374 20.59 12.45 -17.71
N HIS A 375 19.54 11.69 -17.39
CA HIS A 375 19.46 10.27 -17.69
C HIS A 375 19.46 10.05 -19.20
N LYS A 376 20.32 9.14 -19.66
CA LYS A 376 20.35 8.68 -21.04
C LYS A 376 19.57 7.36 -21.15
N PRO A 377 19.00 7.06 -22.32
CA PRO A 377 18.30 5.79 -22.55
C PRO A 377 19.16 4.54 -22.25
N ASP A 378 20.48 4.66 -22.40
CA ASP A 378 21.48 3.61 -22.15
C ASP A 378 21.81 3.40 -20.65
N ASP A 379 21.26 4.22 -19.76
CA ASP A 379 21.51 4.10 -18.31
C ASP A 379 20.71 2.96 -17.66
N LEU A 380 19.74 2.36 -18.37
CA LEU A 380 18.92 1.27 -17.85
C LEU A 380 19.59 -0.10 -18.03
N VAL A 381 19.39 -0.94 -17.03
CA VAL A 381 19.84 -2.33 -16.99
C VAL A 381 18.63 -3.25 -17.16
N ASP A 382 18.75 -4.31 -17.95
CA ASP A 382 17.69 -5.31 -18.11
C ASP A 382 17.52 -6.18 -16.87
N LEU A 383 16.37 -6.85 -16.76
CA LEU A 383 16.07 -7.78 -15.66
C LEU A 383 17.18 -8.83 -15.40
N THR A 384 17.83 -9.34 -16.44
CA THR A 384 18.88 -10.38 -16.27
C THR A 384 20.26 -9.84 -15.95
N ASP A 385 20.45 -8.53 -16.05
CA ASP A 385 21.79 -7.91 -16.04
C ASP A 385 22.05 -7.10 -14.76
N VAL A 386 21.07 -7.09 -13.84
CA VAL A 386 21.19 -6.49 -12.52
C VAL A 386 22.26 -7.18 -11.69
N LYS A 387 22.95 -6.43 -10.82
CA LYS A 387 24.09 -6.93 -10.03
C LYS A 387 23.69 -7.15 -8.58
N LEU A 388 24.09 -8.30 -8.03
CA LEU A 388 23.86 -8.64 -6.62
C LEU A 388 24.37 -7.53 -5.69
N GLY A 389 23.54 -7.14 -4.71
CA GLY A 389 23.86 -6.10 -3.73
C GLY A 389 23.69 -4.66 -4.24
N HIS A 390 23.53 -4.44 -5.55
CA HIS A 390 23.30 -3.11 -6.10
C HIS A 390 21.84 -2.68 -5.94
N GLU A 391 21.63 -1.36 -5.87
CA GLU A 391 20.32 -0.72 -5.77
C GLU A 391 19.90 -0.08 -7.09
N TYR A 392 18.64 -0.28 -7.43
CA TYR A 392 18.04 0.21 -8.66
C TYR A 392 16.66 0.80 -8.40
N GLU A 393 16.30 1.84 -9.14
CA GLU A 393 14.93 2.27 -9.28
C GLU A 393 14.23 1.43 -10.37
N LEU A 394 13.04 0.90 -10.04
CA LEU A 394 12.26 0.09 -10.98
C LEU A 394 11.63 0.94 -12.09
N VAL A 395 11.86 0.52 -13.33
CA VAL A 395 11.26 1.08 -14.54
C VAL A 395 10.44 0.00 -15.23
N VAL A 396 9.21 0.32 -15.63
CA VAL A 396 8.27 -0.67 -16.18
C VAL A 396 7.68 -0.21 -17.51
N THR A 397 7.51 -1.17 -18.41
CA THR A 397 6.70 -1.06 -19.62
C THR A 397 5.54 -2.06 -19.55
N THR A 398 4.30 -1.60 -19.71
CA THR A 398 3.06 -2.38 -19.48
C THR A 398 2.22 -2.52 -20.74
N TYR A 399 1.34 -3.53 -20.78
CA TYR A 399 0.40 -3.70 -21.90
C TYR A 399 -0.59 -2.55 -22.00
N ALA A 400 -0.93 -1.91 -20.87
CA ALA A 400 -1.80 -0.74 -20.80
C ALA A 400 -1.15 0.57 -21.28
N GLY A 401 0.09 0.54 -21.80
CA GLY A 401 0.69 1.68 -22.47
C GLY A 401 1.48 2.64 -21.56
N LEU A 402 1.96 2.16 -20.43
CA LEU A 402 3.07 2.83 -19.73
C LEU A 402 4.36 2.34 -20.39
N TYR A 403 5.22 3.24 -20.86
CA TYR A 403 6.48 2.90 -21.51
C TYR A 403 7.65 3.51 -20.76
N ARG A 404 8.61 2.67 -20.35
CA ARG A 404 9.79 3.04 -19.54
C ARG A 404 9.41 3.97 -18.37
N TYR A 405 8.30 3.64 -17.72
CA TYR A 405 7.73 4.42 -16.63
C TYR A 405 8.45 4.14 -15.32
N ARG A 406 8.96 5.20 -14.69
CA ARG A 406 9.59 5.13 -13.37
C ARG A 406 8.55 4.94 -12.27
N VAL A 407 8.58 3.76 -11.64
CA VAL A 407 7.68 3.43 -10.51
C VAL A 407 8.02 4.27 -9.28
N GLY A 408 9.31 4.61 -9.12
CA GLY A 408 9.86 5.33 -7.97
C GLY A 408 10.19 4.44 -6.77
N ASP A 409 10.08 3.12 -6.92
CA ASP A 409 10.50 2.16 -5.90
C ASP A 409 11.98 1.82 -6.09
N VAL A 410 12.76 1.87 -5.01
CA VAL A 410 14.17 1.45 -4.95
C VAL A 410 14.25 0.03 -4.42
N LEU A 411 14.88 -0.83 -5.20
CA LEU A 411 15.03 -2.25 -4.96
C LEU A 411 16.51 -2.61 -4.88
N ARG A 412 16.88 -3.47 -3.95
CA ARG A 412 18.23 -4.04 -3.86
C ARG A 412 18.20 -5.50 -4.29
N VAL A 413 19.08 -5.88 -5.20
CA VAL A 413 19.21 -7.29 -5.62
C VAL A 413 19.74 -8.10 -4.43
N SER A 414 18.95 -9.05 -3.95
CA SER A 414 19.27 -9.89 -2.79
C SER A 414 19.65 -11.32 -3.15
N GLY A 415 19.38 -11.74 -4.38
CA GLY A 415 19.68 -13.08 -4.86
C GLY A 415 19.09 -13.34 -6.24
N PHE A 416 19.09 -14.60 -6.65
CA PHE A 416 18.49 -15.05 -7.91
C PHE A 416 17.77 -16.38 -7.67
N LYS A 417 16.55 -16.50 -8.19
CA LYS A 417 15.89 -17.79 -8.39
C LYS A 417 16.16 -18.20 -9.84
N ASN A 418 16.93 -19.25 -10.02
CA ASN A 418 17.45 -19.65 -11.33
C ASN A 418 18.19 -18.45 -11.95
N LYS A 419 17.68 -17.85 -13.04
CA LYS A 419 18.25 -16.62 -13.64
C LYS A 419 17.44 -15.36 -13.33
N ALA A 420 16.27 -15.47 -12.69
CA ALA A 420 15.45 -14.32 -12.36
C ALA A 420 15.93 -13.69 -11.04
N PRO A 421 16.18 -12.37 -11.01
CA PRO A 421 16.62 -11.68 -9.79
C PRO A 421 15.52 -11.66 -8.72
N GLN A 422 15.98 -11.66 -7.48
CA GLN A 422 15.17 -11.45 -6.29
C GLN A 422 15.55 -10.11 -5.67
N PHE A 423 14.56 -9.35 -5.24
CA PHE A 423 14.74 -8.00 -4.75
C PHE A 423 14.18 -7.80 -3.36
N SER A 424 15.01 -7.29 -2.45
CA SER A 424 14.52 -6.69 -1.20
C SER A 424 14.05 -5.26 -1.48
N PHE A 425 12.86 -4.91 -1.00
CA PHE A 425 12.33 -3.54 -1.10
C PHE A 425 13.11 -2.62 -0.15
N VAL A 426 13.70 -1.54 -0.68
CA VAL A 426 14.47 -0.57 0.13
C VAL A 426 13.59 0.57 0.59
N LYS A 427 13.02 1.32 -0.37
CA LYS A 427 12.18 2.48 -0.10
C LYS A 427 11.39 2.86 -1.35
N ARG A 428 10.36 3.67 -1.18
CA ARG A 428 9.80 4.48 -2.26
C ARG A 428 10.42 5.87 -2.22
N LYS A 429 10.94 6.36 -3.34
CA LYS A 429 11.57 7.67 -3.43
C LYS A 429 10.59 8.77 -3.04
N ASN A 430 11.15 9.80 -2.43
CA ASN A 430 10.45 10.98 -1.95
C ASN A 430 9.36 10.69 -0.91
N VAL A 431 9.28 9.51 -0.29
CA VAL A 431 8.34 9.30 0.83
C VAL A 431 9.04 9.65 2.14
N ALA A 432 8.55 10.68 2.83
CA ALA A 432 9.00 11.08 4.16
C ALA A 432 8.15 10.43 5.26
N LEU A 433 6.82 10.48 5.15
CA LEU A 433 5.89 9.93 6.14
C LEU A 433 4.86 8.99 5.49
N SER A 434 4.42 7.98 6.25
CA SER A 434 3.41 6.99 5.84
C SER A 434 2.88 6.22 7.06
N ILE A 435 1.56 6.21 7.27
CA ILE A 435 0.90 5.36 8.29
C ILE A 435 0.28 4.12 7.66
N ASP A 436 -0.53 4.31 6.61
CA ASP A 436 -1.23 3.27 5.87
C ASP A 436 -0.79 3.33 4.40
N ALA A 437 -1.73 3.57 3.47
CA ALA A 437 -1.43 3.77 2.06
C ALA A 437 -0.94 5.19 1.75
N ASP A 438 -1.06 6.15 2.68
CA ASP A 438 -0.61 7.53 2.52
C ASP A 438 0.92 7.61 2.35
N LYS A 439 1.33 8.55 1.51
CA LYS A 439 2.73 8.84 1.18
C LYS A 439 2.87 10.34 1.10
N THR A 440 3.49 10.95 2.12
CA THR A 440 3.76 12.39 2.14
C THR A 440 5.25 12.62 1.87
N ASP A 441 5.55 13.47 0.90
CA ASP A 441 6.92 13.88 0.60
C ASP A 441 7.37 15.11 1.39
N GLU A 442 8.68 15.39 1.39
CA GLU A 442 9.25 16.51 2.13
C GLU A 442 8.77 17.88 1.61
N VAL A 443 8.53 18.01 0.31
CA VAL A 443 8.06 19.25 -0.32
C VAL A 443 6.61 19.53 0.09
N GLU A 444 5.76 18.51 0.06
CA GLU A 444 4.38 18.55 0.51
C GLU A 444 4.30 18.90 2.00
N LEU A 445 5.10 18.22 2.84
CA LEU A 445 5.16 18.51 4.27
C LEU A 445 5.62 19.94 4.54
N HIS A 446 6.66 20.41 3.83
CA HIS A 446 7.17 21.77 3.99
C HIS A 446 6.12 22.81 3.60
N ALA A 447 5.49 22.68 2.44
CA ALA A 447 4.42 23.58 2.00
C ALA A 447 3.22 23.57 2.95
N ALA A 448 2.93 22.42 3.60
CA ALA A 448 1.88 22.32 4.61
C ALA A 448 2.26 23.07 5.90
N VAL A 449 3.50 22.94 6.37
CA VAL A 449 4.03 23.70 7.52
C VAL A 449 4.02 25.20 7.21
N GLU A 450 4.48 25.64 6.05
CA GLU A 450 4.48 27.05 5.63
C GLU A 450 3.08 27.70 5.67
N LYS A 451 2.03 26.94 5.35
CA LYS A 451 0.65 27.42 5.48
C LYS A 451 0.22 27.52 6.94
N ALA A 452 0.59 26.55 7.76
CA ALA A 452 0.21 26.50 9.17
C ALA A 452 0.90 27.59 9.99
N VAL A 453 2.18 27.90 9.74
CA VAL A 453 2.92 28.92 10.49
C VAL A 453 2.32 30.32 10.33
N ARG A 454 1.55 30.60 9.27
CA ARG A 454 0.83 31.87 9.09
C ARG A 454 -0.17 32.15 10.20
N HIS A 455 -0.69 31.12 10.86
CA HIS A 455 -1.57 31.27 12.01
C HIS A 455 -0.84 31.81 13.25
N LEU A 456 0.49 31.73 13.29
CA LEU A 456 1.33 32.23 14.40
C LEU A 456 1.69 33.71 14.23
N GLU A 457 1.65 34.25 13.00
CA GLU A 457 2.05 35.64 12.69
C GLU A 457 1.33 36.70 13.54
N PRO A 458 0.01 36.62 13.81
CA PRO A 458 -0.69 37.62 14.63
C PRO A 458 -0.20 37.70 16.09
N PHE A 459 0.52 36.68 16.55
CA PHE A 459 1.09 36.61 17.90
C PHE A 459 2.57 37.02 17.92
N GLY A 460 3.17 37.27 16.75
CA GLY A 460 4.60 37.51 16.58
C GLY A 460 5.44 36.28 16.85
N ALA A 461 4.84 35.09 16.86
CA ALA A 461 5.54 33.82 17.03
C ALA A 461 5.92 33.24 15.67
N SER A 462 7.00 32.46 15.63
CA SER A 462 7.46 31.77 14.42
C SER A 462 8.05 30.42 14.75
N VAL A 463 8.00 29.48 13.80
CA VAL A 463 8.72 28.21 13.91
C VAL A 463 10.17 28.45 13.53
N VAL A 464 11.08 28.19 14.46
CA VAL A 464 12.53 28.25 14.25
C VAL A 464 12.96 27.06 13.41
N GLU A 465 12.55 25.87 13.83
CA GLU A 465 12.88 24.62 13.16
C GLU A 465 11.77 23.59 13.41
N TYR A 466 11.66 22.61 12.51
CA TYR A 466 10.76 21.49 12.68
C TYR A 466 11.31 20.19 12.11
N THR A 467 10.84 19.08 12.67
CA THR A 467 10.98 17.73 12.12
C THR A 467 9.68 16.96 12.32
N SER A 468 9.61 15.73 11.82
CA SER A 468 8.42 14.90 11.87
C SER A 468 8.74 13.42 12.03
N TYR A 469 7.78 12.63 12.49
CA TYR A 469 7.83 11.17 12.40
C TYR A 469 6.43 10.57 12.34
N ALA A 470 6.36 9.31 11.93
CA ALA A 470 5.13 8.50 11.94
C ALA A 470 5.00 7.78 13.29
N ASP A 471 4.03 8.17 14.10
CA ASP A 471 3.75 7.53 15.38
C ASP A 471 2.79 6.36 15.20
N THR A 472 3.23 5.18 15.64
CA THR A 472 2.48 3.93 15.56
C THR A 472 2.21 3.30 16.94
N THR A 473 2.51 4.05 18.01
CA THR A 473 2.20 3.64 19.40
C THR A 473 0.70 3.69 19.66
N MET A 474 0.00 4.60 18.98
CA MET A 474 -1.46 4.65 18.92
C MET A 474 -1.96 4.03 17.62
N ILE A 475 -3.19 3.50 17.65
CA ILE A 475 -3.84 2.90 16.49
C ILE A 475 -5.24 3.50 16.34
N PRO A 476 -5.59 4.09 15.18
CA PRO A 476 -4.70 4.28 14.03
C PRO A 476 -3.52 5.18 14.38
N GLY A 477 -2.36 4.92 13.75
CA GLY A 477 -1.17 5.75 13.91
C GLY A 477 -1.39 7.14 13.30
N HIS A 478 -0.54 8.11 13.65
CA HIS A 478 -0.68 9.50 13.21
C HIS A 478 0.67 10.16 12.94
N TYR A 479 0.64 11.29 12.23
CA TYR A 479 1.82 12.10 12.04
C TYR A 479 2.07 12.98 13.27
N VAL A 480 3.33 13.05 13.70
CA VAL A 480 3.78 13.96 14.75
C VAL A 480 4.79 14.93 14.15
N LEU A 481 4.60 16.21 14.40
CA LEU A 481 5.57 17.26 14.07
C LEU A 481 6.11 17.88 15.36
N TYR A 482 7.44 17.95 15.48
CA TYR A 482 8.10 18.70 16.53
C TYR A 482 8.36 20.12 16.07
N TRP A 483 7.88 21.12 16.79
CA TRP A 483 8.06 22.53 16.49
C TRP A 483 8.87 23.20 17.60
N GLU A 484 10.03 23.74 17.25
CA GLU A 484 10.72 24.70 18.11
C GLU A 484 10.27 26.10 17.72
N LEU A 485 9.81 26.88 18.71
CA LEU A 485 9.18 28.17 18.47
C LEU A 485 10.03 29.31 19.00
N ARG A 486 10.13 30.37 18.20
CA ARG A 486 10.49 31.70 18.69
C ARG A 486 9.22 32.37 19.17
N LYS A 487 9.10 32.53 20.49
CA LYS A 487 7.94 33.16 21.12
C LYS A 487 7.85 34.64 20.74
N GLY A 488 6.63 35.07 20.43
CA GLY A 488 6.33 36.49 20.19
C GLY A 488 6.03 37.25 21.48
N LYS A 489 5.61 38.52 21.34
CA LYS A 489 5.21 39.36 22.48
C LYS A 489 3.89 38.93 23.12
N LYS A 490 3.08 38.14 22.41
CA LYS A 490 1.80 37.60 22.88
C LYS A 490 1.91 36.09 22.98
N GLU A 491 1.29 35.53 24.01
CA GLU A 491 1.12 34.09 24.15
C GLU A 491 0.22 33.55 23.03
N VAL A 492 0.59 32.40 22.46
CA VAL A 492 -0.18 31.74 21.41
C VAL A 492 -1.20 30.79 22.08
N PRO A 493 -2.51 31.01 21.93
CA PRO A 493 -3.50 30.13 22.54
C PRO A 493 -3.45 28.72 21.96
N ALA A 494 -3.76 27.70 22.77
CA ALA A 494 -3.84 26.30 22.35
C ALA A 494 -4.76 26.08 21.13
N SER A 495 -5.84 26.87 20.98
CA SER A 495 -6.73 26.79 19.82
C SER A 495 -6.02 27.11 18.51
N VAL A 496 -5.01 27.99 18.52
CA VAL A 496 -4.24 28.35 17.33
C VAL A 496 -3.36 27.18 16.89
N PHE A 497 -2.73 26.46 17.81
CA PHE A 497 -1.97 25.25 17.47
C PHE A 497 -2.87 24.13 16.92
N LYS A 498 -4.09 24.00 17.45
CA LYS A 498 -5.10 23.07 16.90
C LYS A 498 -5.47 23.44 15.46
N GLU A 499 -5.66 24.73 15.17
CA GLU A 499 -5.88 25.19 13.79
C GLU A 499 -4.63 25.02 12.91
N CYS A 500 -3.42 25.16 13.45
CA CYS A 500 -2.18 24.83 12.74
C CYS A 500 -2.15 23.35 12.34
N CYS A 501 -2.51 22.43 13.25
CA CYS A 501 -2.61 21.01 12.96
C CYS A 501 -3.58 20.77 11.79
N LEU A 502 -4.79 21.36 11.85
CA LEU A 502 -5.79 21.24 10.79
C LEU A 502 -5.30 21.84 9.47
N ALA A 503 -4.63 22.99 9.48
CA ALA A 503 -4.09 23.64 8.29
C ALA A 503 -3.02 22.79 7.59
N ILE A 504 -2.21 22.05 8.36
CA ILE A 504 -1.31 21.03 7.82
C ILE A 504 -2.14 19.93 7.16
N GLU A 505 -3.08 19.31 7.89
CA GLU A 505 -3.89 18.19 7.37
C GLU A 505 -4.66 18.56 6.09
N GLU A 506 -5.22 19.76 6.00
CA GLU A 506 -5.92 20.28 4.82
C GLU A 506 -5.00 20.49 3.61
N SER A 507 -3.71 20.69 3.88
CA SER A 507 -2.69 20.91 2.86
C SER A 507 -2.06 19.61 2.36
N LEU A 508 -2.20 18.52 3.11
CA LEU A 508 -1.73 17.20 2.70
C LEU A 508 -2.61 16.60 1.58
N ASN A 509 -2.04 15.61 0.90
CA ASN A 509 -2.61 15.03 -0.31
C ASN A 509 -3.92 14.28 -0.06
N SER A 510 -4.61 13.98 -1.15
CA SER A 510 -5.92 13.32 -1.13
C SER A 510 -5.91 11.97 -0.41
N VAL A 511 -4.79 11.24 -0.41
CA VAL A 511 -4.67 9.93 0.26
C VAL A 511 -4.63 10.09 1.78
N TYR A 512 -3.85 11.04 2.30
CA TYR A 512 -3.83 11.37 3.73
C TYR A 512 -5.22 11.82 4.21
N ARG A 513 -5.84 12.78 3.50
CA ARG A 513 -7.16 13.30 3.86
C ARG A 513 -8.26 12.24 3.80
N GLN A 514 -8.20 11.32 2.82
CA GLN A 514 -9.08 10.15 2.78
C GLN A 514 -8.88 9.23 3.99
N GLY A 515 -7.62 8.94 4.34
CA GLY A 515 -7.26 8.12 5.50
C GLY A 515 -7.82 8.67 6.81
N ARG A 516 -7.83 9.99 6.96
CA ARG A 516 -8.42 10.72 8.10
C ARG A 516 -9.96 10.75 8.08
N ALA A 517 -10.54 11.14 6.95
CA ALA A 517 -11.96 11.52 6.89
C ALA A 517 -12.91 10.38 6.55
N ALA A 518 -12.46 9.35 5.82
CA ALA A 518 -13.31 8.28 5.31
C ALA A 518 -12.88 6.88 5.79
N ASP A 519 -11.58 6.58 5.71
CA ASP A 519 -11.11 5.23 5.99
C ASP A 519 -10.89 5.00 7.50
N GLY A 520 -10.65 6.07 8.28
CA GLY A 520 -10.25 5.96 9.69
C GLY A 520 -8.94 5.18 9.87
N SER A 521 -8.04 5.27 8.89
CA SER A 521 -6.74 4.58 8.90
C SER A 521 -5.60 5.45 9.42
N ILE A 522 -5.84 6.75 9.60
CA ILE A 522 -4.87 7.72 10.13
C ILE A 522 -5.52 8.48 11.29
N GLY A 523 -4.82 8.57 12.43
CA GLY A 523 -5.21 9.36 13.59
C GLY A 523 -5.00 10.87 13.38
N ALA A 524 -5.48 11.70 14.31
CA ALA A 524 -5.32 13.15 14.21
C ALA A 524 -3.84 13.56 14.26
N LEU A 525 -3.42 14.42 13.32
CA LEU A 525 -2.08 14.99 13.34
C LEU A 525 -1.80 15.71 14.66
N GLU A 526 -0.59 15.52 15.18
CA GLU A 526 -0.12 16.09 16.43
C GLU A 526 1.04 17.07 16.17
N ILE A 527 0.96 18.26 16.77
CA ILE A 527 2.11 19.16 16.93
C ILE A 527 2.59 19.06 18.38
N ARG A 528 3.88 18.78 18.56
CA ARG A 528 4.59 18.78 19.83
C ARG A 528 5.52 19.98 19.87
N VAL A 529 5.27 20.93 20.77
CA VAL A 529 6.12 22.11 20.95
C VAL A 529 7.28 21.75 21.87
N VAL A 530 8.50 21.95 21.41
CA VAL A 530 9.72 21.62 22.16
C VAL A 530 10.36 22.85 22.80
N GLU A 531 11.21 22.64 23.81
CA GLU A 531 12.04 23.67 24.42
C GLU A 531 12.95 24.40 23.40
N GLU A 532 13.28 25.66 23.68
CA GLU A 532 14.29 26.40 22.91
C GLU A 532 15.67 25.73 23.02
N GLY A 533 16.40 25.63 21.91
CA GLY A 533 17.67 24.91 21.81
C GLY A 533 17.52 23.38 21.72
N SER A 534 16.33 22.86 21.43
CA SER A 534 16.11 21.42 21.22
C SER A 534 16.76 20.95 19.92
N PHE A 535 16.66 21.74 18.85
CA PHE A 535 17.28 21.41 17.57
C PHE A 535 18.81 21.62 17.58
N ASP A 536 19.34 22.48 18.45
CA ASP A 536 20.78 22.57 18.69
C ASP A 536 21.31 21.27 19.30
N LYS A 537 20.60 20.71 20.29
CA LYS A 537 20.96 19.41 20.88
C LYS A 537 20.80 18.25 19.90
N LEU A 538 19.82 18.34 19.00
CA LEU A 538 19.68 17.37 17.91
C LEU A 538 20.89 17.44 16.96
N MET A 539 21.35 18.65 16.64
CA MET A 539 22.56 18.86 15.84
C MET A 539 23.80 18.30 16.55
N ASP A 540 24.01 18.61 17.84
CA ASP A 540 25.12 18.07 18.63
C ASP A 540 25.11 16.54 18.65
N TYR A 541 23.93 15.95 18.80
CA TYR A 541 23.75 14.50 18.72
C TYR A 541 24.14 13.97 17.33
N ALA A 542 23.66 14.58 16.24
CA ALA A 542 24.02 14.17 14.89
C ALA A 542 25.53 14.27 14.62
N ILE A 543 26.19 15.33 15.11
CA ILE A 543 27.64 15.51 15.02
C ILE A 543 28.38 14.42 15.80
N SER A 544 27.89 14.05 17.00
CA SER A 544 28.45 12.94 17.79
C SER A 544 28.36 11.59 17.06
N GLN A 545 27.39 11.43 16.16
CA GLN A 545 27.20 10.26 15.30
C GLN A 545 27.97 10.36 13.97
N GLY A 546 28.81 11.39 13.80
CA GLY A 546 29.68 11.57 12.63
C GLY A 546 29.14 12.50 11.54
N ALA A 547 28.05 13.24 11.78
CA ALA A 547 27.61 14.27 10.85
C ALA A 547 28.59 15.45 10.78
N SER A 548 28.84 15.97 9.58
CA SER A 548 29.68 17.16 9.39
C SER A 548 28.93 18.42 9.86
N ILE A 549 29.54 19.17 10.78
CA ILE A 549 28.98 20.42 11.31
C ILE A 549 28.66 21.44 10.20
N ASN A 550 29.52 21.55 9.18
CA ASN A 550 29.36 22.53 8.09
C ASN A 550 28.32 22.14 7.04
N GLN A 551 27.77 20.92 7.11
CA GLN A 551 26.79 20.40 6.16
C GLN A 551 25.47 19.98 6.82
N TYR A 552 25.38 20.14 8.14
CA TYR A 552 24.20 19.73 8.88
C TYR A 552 23.00 20.59 8.52
N LYS A 553 21.87 19.91 8.27
CA LYS A 553 20.53 20.49 8.19
C LYS A 553 19.63 19.61 9.04
N ALA A 554 18.73 20.21 9.82
CA ALA A 554 17.78 19.44 10.59
C ALA A 554 16.98 18.52 9.66
N PRO A 555 16.93 17.20 9.91
CA PRO A 555 16.18 16.28 9.07
C PRO A 555 14.69 16.62 9.16
N ARG A 556 13.98 16.70 8.03
CA ARG A 556 12.53 16.98 8.02
C ARG A 556 11.68 15.81 8.49
N CYS A 557 12.22 14.60 8.41
CA CYS A 557 11.63 13.40 8.98
C CYS A 557 12.70 12.56 9.68
N VAL A 558 12.35 12.03 10.84
CA VAL A 558 13.18 11.15 11.66
C VAL A 558 12.47 9.82 11.87
N ARG A 559 13.24 8.76 12.10
CA ARG A 559 12.68 7.44 12.43
C ARG A 559 12.54 7.31 13.96
N PRO A 560 11.60 6.50 14.45
CA PRO A 560 11.55 6.12 15.86
C PRO A 560 12.91 5.64 16.38
N GLY A 561 13.27 6.03 17.60
CA GLY A 561 14.56 5.70 18.23
C GLY A 561 15.13 6.89 19.01
N GLN A 562 16.45 6.92 19.19
CA GLN A 562 17.16 7.89 20.05
C GLN A 562 16.90 9.36 19.72
N VAL A 563 16.72 9.68 18.43
CA VAL A 563 16.37 11.06 18.00
C VAL A 563 14.97 11.45 18.48
N VAL A 564 14.01 10.54 18.36
CA VAL A 564 12.64 10.77 18.85
C VAL A 564 12.64 10.84 20.38
N GLU A 565 13.37 9.97 21.08
CA GLU A 565 13.51 10.02 22.54
C GLU A 565 14.10 11.35 23.04
N LEU A 566 15.14 11.86 22.35
CA LEU A 566 15.76 13.15 22.65
C LEU A 566 14.75 14.30 22.52
N LEU A 567 13.95 14.30 21.45
CA LEU A 567 12.93 15.32 21.22
C LEU A 567 11.76 15.19 22.19
N GLU A 568 11.31 13.97 22.47
CA GLU A 568 10.24 13.67 23.42
C GLU A 568 10.57 14.15 24.84
N GLY A 569 11.81 13.97 25.28
CA GLY A 569 12.28 14.47 26.58
C GLY A 569 12.31 16.01 26.69
N ARG A 570 11.97 16.73 25.61
CA ARG A 570 11.97 18.19 25.52
C ARG A 570 10.60 18.77 25.11
N VAL A 571 9.57 17.94 25.04
CA VAL A 571 8.21 18.39 24.69
C VAL A 571 7.59 19.10 25.88
N ASN A 572 7.20 20.35 25.67
CA ASN A 572 6.48 21.15 26.65
C ASN A 572 4.96 21.01 26.50
N GLU A 573 4.47 21.02 25.26
CA GLU A 573 3.04 21.08 24.96
C GLU A 573 2.71 20.19 23.75
N ARG A 574 1.48 19.65 23.75
CA ARG A 574 0.97 18.75 22.70
C ARG A 574 -0.40 19.19 22.23
N TYR A 575 -0.59 19.24 20.93
CA TYR A 575 -1.86 19.65 20.33
C TYR A 575 -2.22 18.71 19.19
N PHE A 576 -3.49 18.33 19.13
CA PHE A 576 -4.04 17.51 18.06
C PHE A 576 -4.98 18.32 17.19
N SER A 577 -5.07 17.96 15.91
CA SER A 577 -6.10 18.48 15.01
C SER A 577 -7.50 18.27 15.61
N PRO A 578 -8.36 19.31 15.68
CA PRO A 578 -9.62 19.25 16.39
C PRO A 578 -10.73 18.54 15.61
N ARG A 579 -10.54 18.33 14.30
CA ARG A 579 -11.50 17.69 13.39
C ARG A 579 -10.79 17.11 12.18
N CYS A 580 -11.49 16.32 11.36
CA CYS A 580 -10.93 15.79 10.13
C CYS A 580 -10.77 16.88 9.05
N PRO A 581 -9.74 16.79 8.19
CA PRO A 581 -9.60 17.65 7.02
C PRO A 581 -10.70 17.36 5.99
N LYS A 582 -10.98 18.32 5.12
CA LYS A 582 -11.96 18.16 4.05
C LYS A 582 -11.49 17.13 3.03
N TRP A 583 -12.38 16.21 2.69
CA TRP A 583 -12.16 15.26 1.63
C TRP A 583 -13.47 14.88 0.94
N SER A 584 -13.40 14.66 -0.37
CA SER A 584 -14.49 14.14 -1.18
C SER A 584 -13.91 13.19 -2.25
N PRO A 585 -14.67 12.17 -2.67
CA PRO A 585 -14.24 11.28 -3.75
C PRO A 585 -14.01 12.03 -5.07
N GLY A 586 -13.04 11.57 -5.86
CA GLY A 586 -12.72 12.13 -7.18
C GLY A 586 -11.51 13.05 -7.20
N ASN A 587 -11.12 13.49 -8.41
CA ASN A 587 -10.00 14.39 -8.61
C ASN A 587 -10.49 15.85 -8.58
N LYS A 588 -9.81 16.73 -7.82
CA LYS A 588 -10.15 18.17 -7.73
C LYS A 588 -10.25 18.85 -9.09
N MET A 589 -9.45 18.44 -10.08
CA MET A 589 -9.48 18.99 -11.44
C MET A 589 -10.82 18.78 -12.16
N TRP A 590 -11.65 17.83 -11.71
CA TRP A 590 -12.92 17.50 -12.36
C TRP A 590 -14.14 18.04 -11.61
N MET A 591 -14.00 18.28 -10.31
CA MET A 591 -15.09 18.76 -9.44
C MET A 591 -15.44 20.24 -9.65
N GLY A 592 -14.57 21.02 -10.30
CA GLY A 592 -14.76 22.46 -10.53
C GLY A 592 -15.70 22.84 -11.69
N LYS A 593 -16.10 21.90 -12.56
CA LYS A 593 -16.92 22.20 -13.76
C LYS A 593 -18.42 21.91 -13.63
N ASN A 594 -18.87 21.27 -12.54
CA ASN A 594 -20.28 20.87 -12.37
C ASN A 594 -21.15 21.83 -11.53
N ASN A 595 -20.65 23.01 -11.14
CA ASN A 595 -21.45 24.03 -10.45
C ASN A 595 -22.01 25.12 -11.39
N GLY A 596 -22.20 24.80 -12.67
CA GLY A 596 -22.77 25.70 -13.66
C GLY A 596 -23.56 24.94 -14.71
N ALA A 597 -24.71 24.39 -14.31
CA ALA A 597 -25.80 24.00 -15.20
C ALA A 597 -27.13 24.35 -14.54
#